data_AF-A0A850SFC1-F1
#
_entry.id   AF-A0A850SFC1-F1
#
_cell.length_a   1.000
_cell.length_b   1.000
_cell.length_c   1.000
_cell.angle_alpha   90.00
_cell.angle_beta   90.00
_cell.angle_gamma   90.00
#
_symmetry.space_group_name_H-M   'P 1'
#
loop_
_entity.id
_entity.type
_entity.pdbx_description
1 polymer ?
#
loop_
_entity_poly.entity_id
_entity_poly.type
_entity_poly.pdbx_seq_one_letter_code
_entity_poly.pdbx_strand_id
1 'polypeptide(L)'
;MAATPRNDNASGFVQSELFARTFREGMTLVEEAANYLDGAGREASRNLSRSAALVYAGSSMRLTTQLMQIASWLLVMRAVREGDMTVDEAGEEKYRLKPKEPQFGDLHEEGLPETLIRLVMDAAQLYSRIARIDRELFASARASEPKQDAAAQQRALLDAFAAR
;
A
#
# COMPACT_ATOMS: atom_id res chain seq x y z
N MET A 1 20.07 -31.14 3.81
CA MET A 1 19.10 -30.89 2.71
C MET A 1 18.30 -29.65 3.10
N ALA A 2 18.28 -28.65 2.23
CA ALA A 2 17.94 -27.27 2.54
C ALA A 2 16.46 -27.06 2.88
N ALA A 3 16.19 -26.31 3.94
CA ALA A 3 14.86 -25.81 4.26
C ALA A 3 14.57 -24.57 3.39
N THR A 4 13.86 -24.78 2.28
CA THR A 4 13.21 -23.69 1.54
C THR A 4 11.74 -23.65 1.94
N PRO A 5 11.37 -22.69 2.79
CA PRO A 5 10.07 -22.04 2.65
C PRO A 5 10.30 -20.53 2.79
N ARG A 6 10.64 -19.85 1.69
CA ARG A 6 11.10 -18.45 1.76
C ARG A 6 10.35 -17.45 0.89
N ASN A 7 9.70 -17.86 -0.20
CA ASN A 7 9.02 -16.96 -1.16
C ASN A 7 7.62 -17.42 -1.62
N ASP A 8 7.06 -18.45 -0.98
CA ASP A 8 5.82 -19.08 -1.43
C ASP A 8 4.57 -18.24 -1.12
N ASN A 9 4.62 -17.40 -0.08
CA ASN A 9 3.46 -16.62 0.34
C ASN A 9 3.09 -15.51 -0.65
N ALA A 10 4.09 -14.73 -1.11
CA ALA A 10 3.86 -13.68 -2.10
C ALA A 10 3.59 -14.27 -3.49
N SER A 11 4.35 -15.28 -3.91
CA SER A 11 4.13 -15.99 -5.18
C SER A 11 2.75 -16.66 -5.22
N GLY A 12 2.33 -17.30 -4.13
CA GLY A 12 1.01 -17.89 -3.99
C GLY A 12 -0.10 -16.84 -3.93
N PHE A 13 0.13 -15.70 -3.29
CA PHE A 13 -0.81 -14.60 -3.24
C PHE A 13 -1.10 -14.02 -4.62
N VAL A 14 -0.07 -13.72 -5.43
CA VAL A 14 -0.29 -13.09 -6.75
C VAL A 14 -1.02 -14.00 -7.74
N GLN A 15 -0.99 -15.32 -7.53
CA GLN A 15 -1.78 -16.28 -8.31
C GLN A 15 -3.18 -16.56 -7.73
N SER A 16 -3.49 -15.98 -6.57
CA SER A 16 -4.75 -16.24 -5.87
C SER A 16 -5.93 -15.45 -6.43
N GLU A 17 -7.12 -16.01 -6.24
CA GLU A 17 -8.39 -15.30 -6.50
C GLU A 17 -8.54 -14.04 -5.63
N LEU A 18 -7.96 -14.04 -4.42
CA LEU A 18 -7.95 -12.88 -3.53
C LEU A 18 -7.22 -11.69 -4.18
N PHE A 19 -6.05 -11.93 -4.78
CA PHE A 19 -5.35 -10.89 -5.54
C PHE A 19 -6.18 -10.42 -6.74
N ALA A 20 -6.72 -11.34 -7.55
CA ALA A 20 -7.52 -10.98 -8.71
C ALA A 20 -8.75 -10.13 -8.37
N ARG A 21 -9.38 -10.35 -7.20
CA ARG A 21 -10.47 -9.50 -6.69
C ARG A 21 -9.97 -8.14 -6.23
N THR A 22 -8.92 -8.12 -5.42
CA THR A 22 -8.34 -6.86 -4.89
C THR A 22 -7.83 -5.96 -6.02
N PHE A 23 -7.23 -6.55 -7.06
CA PHE A 23 -6.76 -5.83 -8.23
C PHE A 23 -7.91 -5.18 -9.00
N ARG A 24 -8.97 -5.95 -9.29
CA ARG A 24 -10.17 -5.41 -9.97
C ARG A 24 -10.81 -4.30 -9.16
N GLU A 25 -11.02 -4.52 -7.86
CA GLU A 25 -11.59 -3.52 -6.96
C GLU A 25 -10.78 -2.22 -6.95
N GLY A 26 -9.44 -2.32 -6.87
CA GLY A 26 -8.57 -1.15 -6.93
C GLY A 26 -8.65 -0.41 -8.27
N MET A 27 -8.65 -1.12 -9.39
CA MET A 27 -8.76 -0.48 -10.71
C MET A 27 -10.14 0.15 -10.92
N THR A 28 -11.22 -0.52 -10.51
CA THR A 28 -12.58 0.04 -10.54
C THR A 28 -12.65 1.32 -9.72
N LEU A 29 -12.09 1.33 -8.50
CA LEU A 29 -12.14 2.50 -7.65
C LEU A 29 -11.34 3.69 -8.21
N VAL A 30 -10.20 3.42 -8.86
CA VAL A 30 -9.42 4.44 -9.59
C VAL A 30 -10.26 5.04 -10.72
N GLU A 31 -10.92 4.20 -11.52
CA GLU A 31 -11.78 4.63 -12.61
C GLU A 31 -13.00 5.43 -12.13
N GLU A 32 -13.70 4.95 -11.10
CA GLU A 32 -14.85 5.65 -10.50
C GLU A 32 -14.45 7.03 -9.97
N ALA A 33 -13.31 7.13 -9.28
CA ALA A 33 -12.81 8.39 -8.76
C ALA A 33 -12.42 9.36 -9.88
N ALA A 34 -11.74 8.89 -10.93
CA ALA A 34 -11.40 9.72 -12.09
C ALA A 34 -12.66 10.27 -12.78
N ASN A 35 -13.62 9.39 -13.08
CA ASN A 35 -14.89 9.75 -13.71
C ASN A 35 -15.67 10.77 -12.87
N TYR A 36 -15.72 10.58 -11.55
CA TYR A 36 -16.37 11.53 -10.65
C TYR A 36 -15.64 12.88 -10.62
N LEU A 37 -14.33 12.88 -10.40
CA LEU A 37 -13.55 14.12 -10.23
C LEU A 37 -13.46 14.95 -11.51
N ASP A 38 -13.53 14.33 -12.69
CA ASP A 38 -13.56 15.04 -13.97
C ASP A 38 -14.97 15.41 -14.44
N GLY A 39 -16.01 14.73 -13.94
CA GLY A 39 -17.41 15.00 -14.24
C GLY A 39 -18.16 15.66 -13.08
N ALA A 40 -19.09 14.90 -12.49
CA ALA A 40 -20.06 15.39 -11.51
C ALA A 40 -19.43 16.04 -10.26
N GLY A 41 -18.22 15.63 -9.86
CA GLY A 41 -17.49 16.24 -8.76
C GLY A 41 -17.07 17.69 -9.02
N ARG A 42 -16.75 18.04 -10.28
CA ARG A 42 -16.48 19.44 -10.65
C ARG A 42 -17.73 20.31 -10.52
N GLU A 43 -18.90 19.77 -10.86
CA GLU A 43 -20.17 20.47 -10.66
C GLU A 43 -20.52 20.61 -9.19
N ALA A 44 -20.42 19.51 -8.43
CA ALA A 44 -20.72 19.49 -7.02
C ALA A 44 -19.87 20.50 -6.23
N SER A 45 -18.55 20.53 -6.50
CA SER A 45 -17.61 21.46 -5.85
C SER A 45 -17.90 22.94 -6.12
N ARG A 46 -18.47 23.29 -7.29
CA ARG A 46 -18.85 24.67 -7.61
C ARG A 46 -20.02 25.18 -6.79
N ASN A 47 -20.87 24.29 -6.30
CA ASN A 47 -22.07 24.62 -5.53
C ASN A 47 -21.82 24.63 -4.01
N LEU A 48 -20.60 24.30 -3.57
CA LEU A 48 -20.24 24.27 -2.16
C LEU A 48 -20.00 25.68 -1.61
N SER A 49 -20.17 25.82 -0.30
CA SER A 49 -19.67 26.99 0.43
C SER A 49 -18.14 27.08 0.30
N ARG A 50 -17.57 28.26 0.56
CA ARG A 50 -16.11 28.45 0.47
C ARG A 50 -15.33 27.52 1.41
N SER A 51 -15.85 27.25 2.62
CA SER A 51 -15.24 26.31 3.56
C SER A 51 -15.32 24.88 3.03
N ALA A 52 -16.51 24.43 2.63
CA ALA A 52 -16.71 23.09 2.10
C ALA A 52 -15.91 22.84 0.81
N ALA A 53 -15.75 23.84 -0.06
CA ALA A 53 -14.92 23.75 -1.25
C ALA A 53 -13.42 23.55 -0.93
N LEU A 54 -12.91 24.17 0.14
CA LEU A 54 -11.53 23.97 0.60
C LEU A 54 -11.33 22.53 1.11
N VAL A 55 -12.29 22.03 1.89
CA VAL A 55 -12.27 20.65 2.40
C VAL A 55 -12.41 19.65 1.24
N TYR A 56 -13.27 19.92 0.27
CA TYR A 56 -13.44 19.14 -0.96
C TYR A 56 -12.10 19.03 -1.71
N ALA A 57 -11.42 20.16 -1.94
CA ALA A 57 -10.14 20.18 -2.64
C ALA A 57 -9.07 19.37 -1.90
N GLY A 58 -8.96 19.56 -0.58
CA GLY A 58 -8.03 18.80 0.25
C GLY A 58 -8.32 17.30 0.25
N SER A 59 -9.59 16.92 0.36
CA SER A 59 -10.03 15.51 0.39
C SER A 59 -9.84 14.84 -0.97
N SER A 60 -10.13 15.54 -2.07
CA SER A 60 -9.94 15.04 -3.43
C SER A 60 -8.47 14.79 -3.75
N MET A 61 -7.56 15.70 -3.38
CA MET A 61 -6.11 15.49 -3.57
C MET A 61 -5.58 14.31 -2.73
N ARG A 62 -6.09 14.13 -1.51
CA ARG A 62 -5.74 12.98 -0.67
C ARG A 62 -6.23 11.68 -1.29
N LEU A 63 -7.48 11.64 -1.75
CA LEU A 63 -8.07 10.51 -2.45
C LEU A 63 -7.20 10.11 -3.65
N THR A 64 -6.86 11.04 -4.54
CA THR A 64 -6.04 10.74 -5.72
C THR A 64 -4.64 10.23 -5.35
N THR A 65 -4.04 10.78 -4.29
CA THR A 65 -2.73 10.31 -3.80
C THR A 65 -2.82 8.88 -3.27
N GLN A 66 -3.86 8.57 -2.51
CA GLN A 66 -4.08 7.24 -1.93
C GLN A 66 -4.37 6.20 -3.01
N LEU A 67 -5.22 6.55 -3.99
CA LEU A 67 -5.50 5.69 -5.15
C LEU A 67 -4.24 5.42 -5.98
N MET A 68 -3.37 6.41 -6.16
CA MET A 68 -2.10 6.22 -6.84
C MET A 68 -1.18 5.24 -6.10
N GLN A 69 -1.15 5.31 -4.76
CA GLN A 69 -0.37 4.36 -3.94
C GLN A 69 -0.93 2.93 -4.06
N ILE A 70 -2.26 2.78 -4.00
CA ILE A 70 -2.94 1.50 -4.22
C ILE A 70 -2.61 0.95 -5.61
N ALA A 71 -2.77 1.75 -6.65
CA ALA A 71 -2.53 1.35 -8.03
C ALA A 71 -1.07 0.94 -8.26
N SER A 72 -0.13 1.74 -7.77
CA SER A 72 1.31 1.45 -7.86
C SER A 72 1.64 0.06 -7.29
N TRP A 73 1.17 -0.22 -6.07
CA TRP A 73 1.42 -1.53 -5.43
C TRP A 73 0.76 -2.69 -6.18
N LEU A 74 -0.48 -2.51 -6.62
CA LEU A 74 -1.20 -3.51 -7.40
C LEU A 74 -0.50 -3.85 -8.72
N LEU A 75 0.07 -2.84 -9.38
CA LEU A 75 0.85 -3.02 -10.61
C LEU A 75 2.17 -3.73 -10.34
N VAL A 76 2.85 -3.44 -9.24
CA VAL A 76 4.06 -4.17 -8.83
C VAL A 76 3.76 -5.65 -8.58
N MET A 77 2.70 -5.96 -7.84
CA MET A 77 2.27 -7.35 -7.62
C MET A 77 1.86 -8.04 -8.92
N ARG A 78 1.26 -7.30 -9.87
CA ARG A 78 0.95 -7.82 -11.21
C ARG A 78 2.22 -8.15 -12.00
N ALA A 79 3.24 -7.29 -11.97
CA ALA A 79 4.52 -7.58 -12.61
C ALA A 79 5.16 -8.85 -12.05
N VAL A 80 5.04 -9.07 -10.73
CA VAL A 80 5.48 -10.34 -10.10
C VAL A 80 4.68 -11.54 -10.64
N ARG A 81 3.36 -11.40 -10.80
CA ARG A 81 2.52 -12.45 -11.38
C ARG A 81 2.89 -12.79 -12.82
N GLU A 82 3.23 -11.78 -13.61
CA GLU A 82 3.58 -11.90 -15.03
C GLU A 82 5.03 -12.39 -15.23
N GLY A 83 5.84 -12.39 -14.17
CA GLY A 83 7.24 -12.81 -14.20
C GLY A 83 8.22 -11.69 -14.59
N ASP A 84 7.72 -10.46 -14.72
CA ASP A 84 8.50 -9.27 -15.07
C ASP A 84 9.29 -8.70 -13.87
N MET A 85 8.93 -9.11 -12.64
CA MET A 85 9.60 -8.71 -11.41
C MET A 85 9.68 -9.88 -10.44
N THR A 86 10.77 -10.00 -9.70
CA THR A 86 10.89 -11.01 -8.64
C THR A 86 10.18 -10.57 -7.36
N VAL A 87 9.80 -11.53 -6.50
CA VAL A 87 9.22 -11.22 -5.19
C VAL A 87 10.18 -10.41 -4.32
N ASP A 88 11.48 -10.69 -4.41
CA ASP A 88 12.50 -10.00 -3.61
C ASP A 88 12.61 -8.52 -4.01
N GLU A 89 12.62 -8.23 -5.32
CA GLU A 89 12.57 -6.84 -5.84
C GLU A 89 11.29 -6.13 -5.41
N ALA A 90 10.14 -6.79 -5.49
CA ALA A 90 8.86 -6.23 -5.07
C ALA A 90 8.79 -5.92 -3.55
N GLY A 91 9.62 -6.58 -2.75
CA GLY A 91 9.74 -6.35 -1.31
C GLY A 91 10.57 -5.12 -0.92
N GLU A 92 11.25 -4.48 -1.88
CA GLU A 92 12.02 -3.26 -1.62
C GLU A 92 11.14 -2.11 -1.11
N GLU A 93 11.64 -1.33 -0.15
CA GLU A 93 10.91 -0.22 0.51
C GLU A 93 10.29 0.77 -0.48
N LYS A 94 10.88 0.96 -1.66
CA LYS A 94 10.37 1.87 -2.70
C LYS A 94 9.03 1.43 -3.31
N TYR A 95 8.71 0.13 -3.25
CA TYR A 95 7.45 -0.45 -3.76
C TYR A 95 6.42 -0.72 -2.66
N ARG A 96 6.79 -0.56 -1.39
CA ARG A 96 5.92 -0.85 -0.25
C ARG A 96 4.89 0.24 0.02
N LEU A 97 3.74 -0.15 0.54
CA LEU A 97 2.76 0.81 1.08
C LEU A 97 3.31 1.47 2.34
N LYS A 98 3.21 2.79 2.41
CA LYS A 98 3.60 3.54 3.61
C LYS A 98 2.51 3.41 4.68
N PRO A 99 2.83 3.16 5.94
CA PRO A 99 1.81 2.96 6.99
C PRO A 99 0.99 4.21 7.34
N LYS A 100 1.26 5.38 6.74
CA LYS A 100 0.54 6.61 7.06
C LYS A 100 -0.81 6.63 6.35
N GLU A 101 -1.85 6.21 7.04
CA GLU A 101 -3.23 6.48 6.64
C GLU A 101 -3.47 8.00 6.63
N PRO A 102 -3.99 8.57 5.54
CA PRO A 102 -4.54 9.91 5.60
C PRO A 102 -5.76 9.89 6.52
N GLN A 103 -5.66 10.56 7.66
CA GLN A 103 -6.84 10.83 8.49
C GLN A 103 -7.73 11.83 7.73
N PHE A 104 -8.88 11.35 7.31
CA PHE A 104 -9.98 12.23 6.92
C PHE A 104 -10.66 12.69 8.21
N GLY A 105 -10.92 13.99 8.35
CA GLY A 105 -11.76 14.50 9.43
C GLY A 105 -13.20 14.02 9.25
N ASP A 106 -14.16 14.53 10.03
CA ASP A 106 -15.56 14.25 9.76
C ASP A 106 -15.99 14.91 8.44
N LEU A 107 -16.04 14.12 7.38
CA LEU A 107 -16.38 14.58 6.04
C LEU A 107 -17.87 14.90 5.89
N HIS A 108 -18.73 14.32 6.74
CA HIS A 108 -20.17 14.55 6.71
C HIS A 108 -20.52 15.90 7.36
N GLU A 109 -19.84 16.27 8.44
CA GLU A 109 -20.03 17.56 9.12
C GLU A 109 -19.71 18.77 8.21
N GLU A 110 -18.84 18.59 7.22
CA GLU A 110 -18.39 19.63 6.30
C GLU A 110 -19.30 19.82 5.07
N GLY A 111 -20.41 19.09 4.97
CA GLY A 111 -21.40 19.22 3.89
C GLY A 111 -20.86 18.80 2.52
N LEU A 112 -19.94 17.83 2.48
CA LEU A 112 -19.36 17.33 1.24
C LEU A 112 -20.36 16.44 0.47
N PRO A 113 -20.19 16.31 -0.86
CA PRO A 113 -21.03 15.40 -1.64
C PRO A 113 -20.84 13.95 -1.21
N GLU A 114 -21.94 13.22 -1.02
CA GLU A 114 -21.94 11.81 -0.58
C GLU A 114 -21.09 10.90 -1.47
N THR A 115 -21.05 11.15 -2.78
CA THR A 115 -20.20 10.38 -3.70
C THR A 115 -18.70 10.55 -3.37
N LEU A 116 -18.25 11.76 -3.03
CA LEU A 116 -16.86 11.97 -2.62
C LEU A 116 -16.57 11.24 -1.30
N ILE A 117 -17.49 11.34 -0.34
CA ILE A 117 -17.34 10.69 0.97
C ILE A 117 -17.22 9.17 0.80
N ARG A 118 -18.12 8.56 0.01
CA ARG A 118 -18.06 7.13 -0.33
C ARG A 118 -16.72 6.75 -0.95
N LEU A 119 -16.26 7.45 -2.00
CA LEU A 119 -15.00 7.16 -2.67
C LEU A 119 -13.80 7.23 -1.71
N VAL A 120 -13.80 8.22 -0.82
CA VAL A 120 -12.78 8.38 0.22
C VAL A 120 -12.80 7.20 1.20
N MET A 121 -13.98 6.80 1.68
CA MET A 121 -14.12 5.68 2.61
C MET A 121 -13.71 4.36 1.96
N ASP A 122 -14.15 4.11 0.73
CA ASP A 122 -13.82 2.91 -0.05
C ASP A 122 -12.29 2.83 -0.27
N ALA A 123 -11.66 3.96 -0.64
CA ALA A 123 -10.22 4.02 -0.82
C ALA A 123 -9.45 3.78 0.48
N ALA A 124 -9.93 4.34 1.60
CA ALA A 124 -9.34 4.12 2.91
C ALA A 124 -9.41 2.64 3.32
N GLN A 125 -10.58 2.01 3.18
CA GLN A 125 -10.76 0.59 3.51
C GLN A 125 -9.86 -0.32 2.66
N LEU A 126 -9.82 -0.06 1.35
CA LEU A 126 -8.96 -0.81 0.44
C LEU A 126 -7.48 -0.62 0.79
N TYR A 127 -7.06 0.61 1.09
CA TYR A 127 -5.70 0.92 1.51
C TYR A 127 -5.30 0.14 2.77
N SER A 128 -6.11 0.20 3.84
CA SER A 128 -5.81 -0.50 5.09
C SER A 128 -5.72 -2.01 4.90
N ARG A 129 -6.59 -2.57 4.04
CA ARG A 129 -6.54 -4.00 3.69
C ARG A 129 -5.27 -4.36 2.92
N ILE A 130 -4.90 -3.59 1.90
CA ILE A 130 -3.67 -3.81 1.14
C ILE A 130 -2.44 -3.62 2.04
N ALA A 131 -2.41 -2.61 2.91
CA ALA A 131 -1.31 -2.38 3.85
C ALA A 131 -1.15 -3.52 4.86
N ARG A 132 -2.24 -4.20 5.24
CA ARG A 132 -2.16 -5.42 6.05
C ARG A 132 -1.58 -6.59 5.24
N ILE A 133 -2.08 -6.79 4.02
CA ILE A 133 -1.56 -7.82 3.10
C ILE A 133 -0.06 -7.60 2.84
N ASP A 134 0.35 -6.39 2.47
CA ASP A 134 1.75 -6.02 2.23
C ASP A 134 2.64 -6.32 3.46
N ARG A 135 2.15 -6.01 4.67
CA ARG A 135 2.87 -6.38 5.89
C ARG A 135 2.97 -7.88 6.04
N GLU A 136 1.90 -8.64 5.85
CA GLU A 136 1.90 -10.10 6.00
C GLU A 136 2.78 -10.79 4.95
N LEU A 137 2.76 -10.33 3.69
CA LEU A 137 3.56 -10.87 2.59
C LEU A 137 5.06 -10.66 2.81
N PHE A 138 5.45 -9.49 3.33
CA PHE A 138 6.86 -9.09 3.45
C PHE A 138 7.37 -8.98 4.89
N ALA A 139 6.59 -9.37 5.91
CA ALA A 139 7.03 -9.39 7.32
C ALA A 139 8.17 -10.39 7.56
N SER A 140 8.15 -11.53 6.86
CA SER A 140 9.18 -12.57 6.98
C SER A 140 10.49 -12.20 6.26
N ALA A 141 10.43 -11.35 5.23
CA ALA A 141 11.62 -10.88 4.51
C ALA A 141 12.52 -10.01 5.40
N ARG A 142 11.93 -9.22 6.30
CA ARG A 142 12.65 -8.30 7.21
C ARG A 142 13.33 -8.99 8.41
N ALA A 143 12.92 -10.21 8.75
CA ALA A 143 13.62 -11.02 9.77
C ALA A 143 14.96 -11.58 9.25
N SER A 144 15.28 -11.34 7.97
CA SER A 144 16.46 -11.84 7.28
C SER A 144 17.49 -10.75 6.99
N GLU A 145 17.47 -9.61 7.69
CA GLU A 145 18.74 -8.91 7.87
C GLU A 145 19.61 -9.82 8.74
N PRO A 146 20.79 -10.27 8.28
CA PRO A 146 21.74 -10.86 9.19
C PRO A 146 22.16 -9.74 10.13
N LYS A 147 21.47 -9.62 11.28
CA LYS A 147 22.07 -9.03 12.47
C LYS A 147 23.40 -9.74 12.59
N GLN A 148 24.49 -8.97 12.37
CA GLN A 148 25.86 -9.44 12.48
C GLN A 148 25.91 -10.45 13.62
N ASP A 149 26.16 -11.69 13.26
CA ASP A 149 26.05 -12.83 14.15
C ASP A 149 26.82 -12.49 15.42
N ALA A 150 26.09 -12.27 16.52
CA ALA A 150 26.70 -11.88 17.79
C ALA A 150 27.73 -12.95 18.21
N ALA A 151 27.53 -14.20 17.78
CA ALA A 151 28.50 -15.27 17.94
C ALA A 151 29.76 -15.06 17.10
N ALA A 152 29.67 -14.53 15.88
CA ALA A 152 30.83 -14.17 15.06
C ALA A 152 31.60 -12.97 15.65
N GLN A 153 30.91 -11.98 16.21
CA GLN A 153 31.55 -10.85 16.92
C GLN A 153 32.22 -11.29 18.22
N GLN A 154 31.58 -12.18 19.00
CA GLN A 154 32.19 -12.76 20.19
C GLN A 154 33.40 -13.65 19.87
N ARG A 155 33.35 -14.42 18.77
CA ARG A 155 34.52 -15.21 18.31
C ARG A 155 35.69 -14.32 17.92
N ALA A 156 35.45 -13.26 17.15
CA ALA A 156 36.48 -12.32 16.75
C ALA A 156 37.11 -11.58 17.95
N LEU A 157 36.31 -11.26 18.97
CA LEU A 157 36.82 -10.68 20.22
C LEU A 157 37.66 -11.69 21.01
N LEU A 158 37.19 -12.93 21.19
CA LEU A 158 37.94 -13.96 21.90
C LEU A 158 39.28 -14.28 21.24
N ASP A 159 39.32 -14.35 19.90
CA ASP A 159 40.56 -14.58 19.15
C ASP A 159 41.54 -13.40 19.29
N ALA A 160 41.04 -12.16 19.34
CA ALA A 160 41.87 -10.97 19.55
C ALA A 160 42.46 -10.88 20.98
N PHE A 161 41.74 -11.36 21.99
CA PHE A 161 42.22 -11.41 23.38
C PHE A 161 43.11 -12.62 23.68
N ALA A 162 43.01 -13.71 22.90
CA ALA A 162 43.86 -14.90 23.03
C ALA A 162 45.24 -14.76 22.39
N ALA A 163 45.46 -13.73 21.55
CA ALA A 163 46.72 -13.47 20.86
C ALA A 163 47.72 -12.59 21.65
N ARG A 164 47.56 -12.45 22.97
CA ARG A 164 48.44 -11.66 23.84
C ARG A 164 49.08 -12.48 24.95
#